data_AF-A0A7C6L6S5-F1
#
_entry.id   AF-A0A7C6L6S5-F1
#
_cell.length_a   1.000
_cell.length_b   1.000
_cell.length_c   1.000
_cell.angle_alpha   90.00
_cell.angle_beta   90.00
_cell.angle_gamma   90.00
#
_symmetry.space_group_name_H-M   'P 1'
#
loop_
_entity.id
_entity.type
_entity.pdbx_description
1 polymer ?
#
loop_
_entity_poly.entity_id
_entity_poly.type
_entity_poly.pdbx_seq_one_letter_code
_entity_poly.pdbx_strand_id
1 'polypeptide(L)'
;MRRNAYYLSSVLVCLLIIFFPACSDDGSQTDFPLSAVIFHSIDGKQVAFTALTHSAVNWEWDFGDGNVSFEKDPVHVYEEGGIILPH
;
A
#
# COMPACT_ATOMS: atom_id res chain seq x y z
N MET A 1 -6.89 3.04 -63.96
CA MET A 1 -7.19 1.91 -63.05
C MET A 1 -6.26 1.80 -61.82
N ARG A 2 -5.14 2.55 -61.71
CA ARG A 2 -4.23 2.45 -60.55
C ARG A 2 -4.61 3.31 -59.32
N ARG A 3 -5.37 4.40 -59.49
CA ARG A 3 -5.85 5.27 -58.38
C ARG A 3 -6.75 4.55 -57.37
N ASN A 4 -7.67 3.70 -57.84
CA ASN A 4 -8.57 2.94 -56.96
C ASN A 4 -7.85 1.86 -56.14
N ALA A 5 -6.73 1.33 -56.63
CA ALA A 5 -5.92 0.36 -55.90
C ALA A 5 -5.22 1.01 -54.68
N TYR A 6 -4.83 2.28 -54.77
CA TYR A 6 -4.31 3.03 -53.62
C TYR A 6 -5.39 3.36 -52.60
N TYR A 7 -6.63 3.66 -53.04
CA TYR A 7 -7.76 3.83 -52.12
C TYR A 7 -8.11 2.51 -51.42
N LEU A 8 -8.17 1.39 -52.14
CA LEU A 8 -8.41 0.07 -51.54
C LEU A 8 -7.30 -0.31 -50.55
N SER A 9 -6.05 -0.08 -50.93
CA SER A 9 -4.88 -0.33 -50.07
C SER A 9 -4.90 0.57 -48.84
N SER A 10 -5.23 1.86 -49.00
CA SER A 10 -5.36 2.80 -47.88
C SER A 10 -6.50 2.43 -46.93
N VAL A 11 -7.66 2.02 -47.46
CA VAL A 11 -8.81 1.59 -46.64
C VAL A 11 -8.53 0.27 -45.94
N LEU A 12 -7.83 -0.67 -46.59
CA LEU A 12 -7.42 -1.95 -46.01
C LEU A 12 -6.40 -1.75 -44.87
N VAL A 13 -5.42 -0.85 -45.06
CA VAL A 13 -4.45 -0.49 -44.01
C VAL A 13 -5.16 0.18 -42.84
N CYS A 14 -6.09 1.10 -43.09
CA CYS A 14 -6.90 1.70 -42.04
C CYS A 14 -7.71 0.65 -41.27
N LEU A 15 -8.40 -0.27 -41.95
CA LEU A 15 -9.18 -1.36 -41.35
C LEU A 15 -8.33 -2.29 -40.48
N LEU A 16 -7.10 -2.58 -40.90
CA LEU A 16 -6.16 -3.38 -40.10
C LEU A 16 -5.72 -2.64 -38.83
N ILE A 17 -5.57 -1.31 -38.87
CA ILE A 17 -5.22 -0.48 -37.71
C ILE A 17 -6.37 -0.43 -36.68
N ILE A 18 -7.64 -0.51 -37.09
CA ILE A 18 -8.80 -0.55 -36.16
C ILE A 18 -8.94 -1.90 -35.46
N PHE A 19 -8.41 -2.98 -36.06
CA PHE A 19 -8.52 -4.35 -35.54
C PHE A 19 -7.40 -4.73 -34.56
N PHE A 20 -6.33 -3.93 -34.45
CA PHE A 20 -5.40 -4.06 -33.35
C PHE A 20 -5.95 -3.28 -32.15
N PRO A 21 -6.33 -3.94 -31.04
CA PRO A 21 -6.56 -3.21 -29.81
C PRO A 21 -5.24 -2.52 -29.43
N ALA A 22 -5.23 -1.19 -29.49
CA ALA A 22 -4.15 -0.41 -28.91
C ALA A 22 -4.06 -0.73 -27.42
N CYS A 23 -2.83 -0.90 -26.95
CA CYS A 23 -2.46 -1.55 -25.71
C CYS A 23 -3.25 -1.08 -24.48
N SER A 24 -3.47 -2.07 -23.62
CA SER A 24 -4.10 -2.05 -22.31
C SER A 24 -3.56 -0.98 -21.36
N ASP A 25 -4.50 -0.44 -20.59
CA ASP A 25 -4.38 0.06 -19.21
C ASP A 25 -2.97 0.46 -18.74
N ASP A 26 -2.61 1.73 -18.91
CA ASP A 26 -1.45 2.35 -18.26
C ASP A 26 -1.94 3.40 -17.25
N GLY A 27 -2.28 2.91 -16.07
CA GLY A 27 -1.87 3.47 -14.78
C GLY A 27 -2.21 4.94 -14.47
N SER A 28 -3.22 5.11 -13.63
CA SER A 28 -2.92 5.69 -12.31
C SER A 28 -3.78 5.02 -11.25
N GLN A 29 -3.29 3.90 -10.72
CA GLN A 29 -3.65 3.54 -9.35
C GLN A 29 -3.10 4.67 -8.46
N THR A 30 -3.97 5.60 -8.08
CA THR A 30 -3.82 6.26 -6.78
C THR A 30 -4.75 5.56 -5.81
N ASP A 31 -4.59 4.24 -5.72
CA ASP A 31 -4.88 3.57 -4.46
C ASP A 31 -3.75 4.05 -3.54
N PHE A 32 -3.98 5.18 -2.88
CA PHE A 32 -3.13 5.57 -1.76
C PHE A 32 -3.17 4.38 -0.82
N PRO A 33 -2.03 3.73 -0.50
CA PRO A 33 -2.10 2.67 0.49
C PRO A 33 -2.74 3.28 1.75
N LEU A 34 -3.79 2.64 2.26
CA LEU A 34 -4.39 2.97 3.57
C LEU A 34 -3.40 2.81 4.73
N SER A 35 -2.13 2.52 4.43
CA SER A 35 -1.04 2.42 5.38
C SER A 35 -0.12 3.62 5.24
N ALA A 36 -0.15 4.50 6.24
CA ALA A 36 0.90 5.47 6.47
C ALA A 36 2.16 4.72 6.93
N VAL A 37 3.22 4.72 6.11
CA VAL A 37 4.52 4.22 6.54
C VAL A 37 5.17 5.27 7.44
N ILE A 38 5.18 5.02 8.74
CA ILE A 38 5.92 5.84 9.71
C ILE A 38 7.37 5.37 9.70
N PHE A 39 8.26 6.12 9.05
CA PHE A 39 9.70 5.93 9.17
C PHE A 39 10.18 6.55 10.48
N HIS A 40 10.05 5.83 11.60
CA HIS A 40 10.88 6.15 12.76
C HIS A 40 12.24 5.44 12.61
N SER A 41 13.30 6.22 12.43
CA SER A 41 14.64 5.67 12.63
C SER A 41 14.79 5.46 14.14
N ILE A 42 14.64 4.22 14.60
CA ILE A 42 14.99 3.85 15.97
C ILE A 42 16.20 2.93 15.90
N ASP A 43 17.33 3.46 16.35
CA ASP A 43 18.44 2.64 16.80
C ASP A 43 17.90 1.76 17.95
N GLY A 44 17.53 0.50 17.65
CA GLY A 44 17.04 -0.47 18.63
C GLY A 44 15.55 -0.86 18.60
N LYS A 45 14.76 -0.51 17.58
CA LYS A 45 13.35 -0.98 17.39
C LYS A 45 12.42 -0.79 18.61
N GLN A 46 12.71 0.20 19.45
CA GLN A 46 12.02 0.45 20.72
C GLN A 46 10.95 1.55 20.63
N VAL A 47 9.76 1.31 21.17
CA VAL A 47 8.62 2.24 21.19
C VAL A 47 8.11 2.40 22.62
N ALA A 48 7.94 3.64 23.07
CA ALA A 48 7.32 3.95 24.35
C ALA A 48 5.83 4.28 24.16
N PHE A 49 4.98 3.69 25.01
CA PHE A 49 3.54 3.89 25.02
C PHE A 49 3.15 4.72 26.25
N THR A 50 2.12 5.56 26.11
CA THR A 50 1.63 6.41 27.20
C THR A 50 0.12 6.28 27.33
N ALA A 51 -0.35 5.89 28.52
CA ALA A 51 -1.78 5.83 28.80
C ALA A 51 -2.34 7.23 29.06
N LEU A 52 -3.25 7.68 28.20
CA LEU A 52 -3.94 8.97 28.34
C LEU A 52 -5.22 8.91 29.19
N THR A 53 -5.62 7.71 29.61
CA THR A 53 -6.83 7.48 30.42
C THR A 53 -6.56 7.75 31.90
N HIS A 54 -7.32 8.68 32.49
CA HIS A 54 -7.11 9.12 33.88
C HIS A 54 -7.69 8.19 34.95
N SER A 55 -8.70 7.37 34.60
CA SER A 55 -9.43 6.52 35.56
C SER A 55 -9.39 5.04 35.22
N ALA A 56 -8.38 4.60 34.47
CA ALA A 56 -8.17 3.18 34.22
C ALA A 56 -7.68 2.48 35.50
N VAL A 57 -8.29 1.35 35.83
CA VAL A 57 -7.89 0.51 36.97
C VAL A 57 -6.81 -0.50 36.56
N ASN A 58 -6.83 -0.91 35.28
CA ASN A 58 -5.89 -1.83 34.67
C ASN A 58 -5.54 -1.35 33.25
N TRP A 59 -4.35 -1.73 32.79
CA TRP A 59 -3.88 -1.54 31.42
C TRP A 59 -3.61 -2.89 30.80
N GLU A 60 -3.90 -3.02 29.51
CA GLU A 60 -3.54 -4.17 28.70
C GLU A 60 -3.16 -3.61 27.33
N TRP A 61 -1.90 -3.79 26.96
CA TRP A 61 -1.34 -3.38 25.69
C TRP A 61 -1.05 -4.64 24.90
N ASP A 62 -1.74 -4.82 23.78
CA ASP A 62 -1.36 -5.80 22.75
C ASP A 62 -0.54 -5.05 21.70
N PHE A 63 0.73 -5.43 21.55
CA PHE A 63 1.63 -4.79 20.61
C PHE A 63 1.48 -5.33 19.17
N GLY A 64 0.68 -6.38 18.98
CA GLY A 64 0.40 -7.07 17.71
C GLY A 64 1.49 -8.05 17.26
N ASP A 65 2.56 -8.21 18.03
CA ASP A 65 3.66 -9.16 17.79
C ASP A 65 3.56 -10.43 18.66
N GLY A 66 2.45 -10.59 19.38
CA GLY A 66 2.21 -11.67 20.33
C GLY A 66 2.68 -11.37 21.75
N ASN A 67 3.33 -10.23 21.99
CA ASN A 67 3.66 -9.75 23.33
C ASN A 67 2.57 -8.84 23.88
N VAL A 68 2.35 -8.93 25.19
CA VAL A 68 1.41 -8.07 25.91
C VAL A 68 2.08 -7.42 27.12
N SER A 69 1.59 -6.24 27.51
CA SER A 69 2.00 -5.58 28.76
C SER A 69 0.81 -5.10 29.57
N PHE A 70 0.92 -5.17 30.89
CA PHE A 70 -0.08 -4.67 31.84
C PHE A 70 0.35 -3.39 32.55
N GLU A 71 1.49 -2.82 32.14
CA GLU A 71 2.00 -1.56 32.70
C GLU A 71 1.26 -0.37 32.12
N LYS A 72 1.23 0.73 32.88
CA LYS A 72 0.56 1.97 32.45
C LYS A 72 1.24 2.59 31.22
N ASP A 73 2.56 2.70 31.26
CA ASP A 73 3.37 3.38 30.25
C ASP A 73 4.54 2.46 29.83
N PRO A 74 4.28 1.34 29.11
CA PRO A 74 5.31 0.36 28.78
C PRO A 74 6.23 0.85 27.67
N VAL A 75 7.44 0.30 27.65
CA VAL A 75 8.38 0.41 26.54
C VAL A 75 8.52 -0.95 25.89
N HIS A 76 8.16 -1.05 24.61
CA HIS A 76 8.20 -2.29 23.86
C HIS A 76 9.34 -2.28 22.84
N VAL A 77 9.99 -3.42 22.63
CA VAL A 77 11.04 -3.59 21.62
C VAL A 77 10.55 -4.60 20.60
N TYR A 78 10.39 -4.17 19.35
CA TYR A 78 9.99 -5.06 18.26
C TYR A 78 11.19 -5.87 17.79
N GLU A 79 11.14 -7.21 17.88
CA GLU A 79 12.25 -8.07 17.44
C GLU A 79 12.35 -8.13 15.91
N GLU A 80 11.21 -8.12 15.22
CA GLU A 80 11.11 -8.17 13.77
C GLU A 80 10.81 -6.78 13.20
N GLY A 81 11.40 -6.46 12.04
CA GLY A 81 11.07 -5.22 11.33
C GLY A 81 9.92 -5.48 10.37
N GLY A 82 8.82 -4.72 10.48
CA GLY A 82 7.65 -4.92 9.63
C GLY A 82 6.45 -4.09 10.07
N ILE A 83 5.34 -4.22 9.35
CA ILE A 83 4.05 -3.65 9.74
C ILE A 83 3.39 -4.63 10.71
N ILE A 84 3.25 -4.23 11.96
CA ILE A 84 2.57 -4.99 13.00
C ILE A 84 1.14 -4.45 13.13
N LEU A 85 0.11 -5.30 12.99
CA LEU A 85 -1.30 -4.93 13.12
C LEU A 85 -1.87 -5.54 14.40
N PRO A 86 -2.51 -4.77 15.30
CA PRO A 86 -3.27 -5.35 16.40
C PRO A 86 -4.49 -6.10 15.85
N HIS A 87 -4.79 -7.28 16.39
CA HIS A 87 -5.99 -8.06 16.06
C HIS A 87 -7.16 -7.70 16.96
#